data_AF-A0A0F8WEE3-F1
#
_entry.id   AF-A0A0F8WEE3-F1
#
_cell.length_a   1.000
_cell.length_b   1.000
_cell.length_c   1.000
_cell.angle_alpha   90.00
_cell.angle_beta   90.00
_cell.angle_gamma   90.00
#
_symmetry.space_group_name_H-M   'P 1'
#
loop_
_entity.id
_entity.type
_entity.pdbx_description
1 polymer ?
#
loop_
_entity_poly.entity_id
_entity_poly.type
_entity_poly.pdbx_seq_one_letter_code
_entity_poly.pdbx_strand_id
1 'polypeptide(L)'
;MLFSQKKKVYFSIILLCIGIGILLLTILYYFSWSFVIESYIEIDGALGVVVVILSRIIIVSGMTFFIFLQWFKQEDQYFSDLPFLFGLFFLLLVFGKAFDLLIDFIFYQVDEIVVMLLTKIRFIIMILDFLPMIYLSIGMILFSFSLKEKFKSLSNEKYLNKVRIRVILLIIVSEIAAIIFINNIQIISYLYPIIVIPSLITIVWLFNFAFRNKRLSNVNTSILWKAFSAYLISQIIRPLAQVLIGESPLFLIFAETLDLVIFIVIFIGFYKKANYVVK
;
A
#
# COMPACT_ATOMS: atom_id res chain seq x y z
N MET A 1 -11.74 26.30 14.63
CA MET A 1 -10.28 26.26 14.34
C MET A 1 -10.06 26.82 12.94
N LEU A 2 -9.49 28.01 12.81
CA LEU A 2 -9.12 28.56 11.50
C LEU A 2 -7.88 27.81 11.01
N PHE A 3 -8.05 26.91 10.05
CA PHE A 3 -6.92 26.31 9.35
C PHE A 3 -6.04 27.40 8.72
N SER A 4 -4.72 27.29 8.87
CA SER A 4 -3.79 28.09 8.07
C SER A 4 -4.06 27.86 6.58
N GLN A 5 -3.79 28.87 5.74
CA GLN A 5 -4.09 28.78 4.30
C GLN A 5 -3.46 27.54 3.64
N LYS A 6 -2.25 27.15 4.06
CA LYS A 6 -1.57 25.92 3.61
C LYS A 6 -2.35 24.65 4.00
N LYS A 7 -2.81 24.53 5.25
CA LYS A 7 -3.62 23.40 5.73
C LYS A 7 -4.89 23.22 4.91
N LYS A 8 -5.56 24.32 4.57
CA LYS A 8 -6.76 24.29 3.71
C LYS A 8 -6.43 23.74 2.32
N VAL A 9 -5.34 24.19 1.70
CA VAL A 9 -4.91 23.70 0.38
C VAL A 9 -4.62 22.20 0.42
N TYR A 10 -3.86 21.73 1.40
CA TYR A 10 -3.56 20.30 1.54
C TYR A 10 -4.80 19.44 1.77
N PHE A 11 -5.70 19.90 2.64
CA PHE A 11 -6.99 19.24 2.86
C PHE A 11 -7.81 19.15 1.57
N SER A 12 -7.92 20.25 0.83
CA SER A 12 -8.65 20.28 -0.45
C SER A 12 -8.03 19.34 -1.48
N ILE A 13 -6.70 19.26 -1.57
CA ILE A 13 -6.02 18.33 -2.50
C ILE A 13 -6.34 16.87 -2.13
N ILE A 14 -6.20 16.49 -0.86
CA ILE A 14 -6.50 15.12 -0.43
C ILE A 14 -7.98 14.81 -0.67
N LEU A 15 -8.88 15.72 -0.31
CA LEU A 15 -10.32 15.53 -0.50
C LEU A 15 -10.68 15.41 -1.99
N LEU A 16 -10.06 16.22 -2.85
CA LEU A 16 -10.24 16.16 -4.30
C LEU A 16 -9.75 14.80 -4.84
N CYS A 17 -8.57 14.33 -4.44
CA CYS A 17 -8.05 13.03 -4.85
C CYS A 17 -8.97 11.88 -4.39
N ILE A 18 -9.45 11.92 -3.15
CA ILE A 18 -10.41 10.94 -2.62
C ILE A 18 -11.72 10.99 -3.41
N GLY A 19 -12.26 12.18 -3.65
CA GLY A 19 -13.50 12.38 -4.39
C GLY A 19 -13.41 11.87 -5.83
N ILE A 20 -12.30 12.15 -6.53
CA ILE A 20 -12.05 11.60 -7.87
C ILE A 20 -11.95 10.07 -7.82
N GLY A 21 -11.22 9.50 -6.85
CA GLY A 21 -11.11 8.05 -6.71
C GLY A 21 -12.47 7.37 -6.47
N ILE A 22 -13.29 7.92 -5.58
CA ILE A 22 -14.65 7.42 -5.31
C ILE A 22 -15.53 7.55 -6.55
N LEU A 23 -15.47 8.68 -7.27
CA LEU A 23 -16.23 8.90 -8.49
C LEU A 23 -15.87 7.84 -9.55
N LEU A 24 -14.57 7.62 -9.79
CA LEU A 24 -14.10 6.63 -10.75
C LEU A 24 -14.54 5.21 -10.39
N LEU A 25 -14.41 4.82 -9.12
CA LEU A 25 -14.90 3.53 -8.66
C LEU A 25 -16.42 3.41 -8.82
N THR A 26 -17.18 4.44 -8.44
CA THR A 26 -18.64 4.42 -8.55
C THR A 26 -19.08 4.26 -10.00
N ILE A 27 -18.41 4.96 -10.93
CA ILE A 27 -18.66 4.82 -12.37
C ILE A 27 -18.38 3.39 -12.83
N LEU A 28 -17.25 2.80 -12.42
CA LEU A 28 -16.92 1.42 -12.77
C LEU A 28 -17.96 0.41 -12.22
N TYR A 29 -18.33 0.54 -10.94
CA TYR A 29 -19.37 -0.31 -10.34
C TYR A 29 -20.73 -0.13 -11.02
N TYR A 30 -21.09 1.10 -11.41
CA TYR A 30 -22.33 1.37 -12.13
C TYR A 30 -22.37 0.65 -13.48
N PHE A 31 -21.29 0.70 -14.26
CA PHE A 31 -21.20 0.00 -15.54
C PHE A 31 -21.14 -1.52 -15.40
N SER A 32 -20.61 -2.03 -14.28
CA SER A 32 -20.49 -3.46 -14.01
C SER A 32 -21.61 -4.03 -13.14
N TRP A 33 -22.66 -3.25 -12.84
CA TRP A 33 -23.65 -3.59 -11.82
C TRP A 33 -24.40 -4.90 -12.09
N SER A 34 -24.76 -5.17 -13.36
CA SER A 34 -25.43 -6.40 -13.75
C SER A 34 -24.58 -7.64 -13.44
N PHE A 35 -23.30 -7.61 -13.80
CA PHE A 35 -22.35 -8.69 -13.55
C PHE A 35 -22.12 -8.91 -12.05
N VAL A 36 -22.09 -7.83 -11.27
CA VAL A 36 -21.97 -7.92 -9.81
C VAL A 36 -23.15 -8.68 -9.22
N ILE A 37 -24.39 -8.35 -9.60
CA ILE A 37 -25.59 -9.05 -9.11
C ILE A 37 -25.56 -10.54 -9.50
N GLU A 38 -25.22 -10.84 -10.75
CA GLU A 38 -25.17 -12.21 -11.26
C GLU A 38 -24.15 -13.06 -10.48
N SER A 39 -22.95 -12.52 -10.25
CA SER A 39 -21.91 -13.20 -9.47
C SER A 39 -22.29 -13.46 -8.01
N TYR A 40 -23.16 -12.65 -7.40
CA TYR A 40 -23.69 -12.98 -6.06
C TYR A 40 -24.60 -14.21 -6.05
N ILE A 41 -25.28 -14.48 -7.16
CA ILE A 41 -26.21 -15.60 -7.30
C ILE A 41 -25.45 -16.88 -7.64
N GLU A 42 -24.42 -16.77 -8.49
CA GLU A 42 -23.71 -17.93 -9.05
C GLU A 42 -22.53 -18.42 -8.19
N ILE A 43 -21.84 -17.53 -7.47
CA ILE A 43 -20.61 -17.88 -6.75
C ILE A 43 -20.94 -18.22 -5.29
N ASP A 44 -20.86 -19.51 -4.97
CA ASP A 44 -20.99 -19.99 -3.60
C ASP A 44 -19.97 -19.32 -2.66
N GLY A 45 -20.48 -18.77 -1.55
CA GLY A 45 -19.64 -18.10 -0.56
C GLY A 45 -19.19 -16.67 -0.92
N ALA A 46 -19.61 -16.11 -2.06
CA ALA A 46 -19.29 -14.74 -2.46
C ALA A 46 -19.64 -13.71 -1.37
N LEU A 47 -20.81 -13.85 -0.72
CA LEU A 47 -21.22 -12.97 0.36
C LEU A 47 -20.19 -12.95 1.51
N GLY A 48 -19.62 -14.10 1.87
CA GLY A 48 -18.61 -14.19 2.92
C GLY A 48 -17.34 -13.43 2.55
N VAL A 49 -16.85 -13.62 1.32
CA VAL A 49 -15.68 -12.90 0.78
C VAL A 49 -15.92 -11.39 0.78
N VAL A 50 -17.09 -10.96 0.32
CA VAL A 50 -17.51 -9.55 0.28
C VAL A 50 -17.51 -8.94 1.67
N VAL A 51 -18.14 -9.58 2.66
CA VAL A 51 -18.22 -9.07 4.02
C VAL A 51 -16.82 -8.88 4.59
N VAL A 52 -15.91 -9.83 4.35
CA VAL A 52 -14.52 -9.74 4.82
C VAL A 52 -13.77 -8.60 4.13
N ILE A 53 -13.83 -8.49 2.80
CA ILE A 53 -13.17 -7.40 2.05
C ILE A 53 -13.75 -6.03 2.45
N LEU A 54 -15.08 -5.90 2.56
CA LEU A 54 -15.72 -4.66 3.01
C LEU A 54 -15.32 -4.30 4.45
N SER A 55 -15.27 -5.28 5.36
CA SER A 55 -14.82 -5.03 6.73
C SER A 55 -13.37 -4.51 6.75
N ARG A 56 -12.49 -5.08 5.91
CA ARG A 56 -11.11 -4.63 5.75
C ARG A 56 -11.06 -3.22 5.20
N ILE A 57 -11.83 -2.90 4.16
CA ILE A 57 -11.93 -1.54 3.61
C ILE A 57 -12.34 -0.55 4.70
N ILE A 58 -13.39 -0.84 5.47
CA ILE A 58 -13.89 0.04 6.54
C ILE A 58 -12.82 0.26 7.62
N ILE A 59 -12.18 -0.81 8.09
CA ILE A 59 -11.16 -0.74 9.15
C ILE A 59 -9.95 0.07 8.67
N VAL A 60 -9.45 -0.22 7.46
CA VAL A 60 -8.30 0.48 6.88
C VAL A 60 -8.65 1.94 6.56
N SER A 61 -9.86 2.25 6.08
CA SER A 61 -10.34 3.63 5.92
C SER A 61 -10.36 4.37 7.26
N GLY A 62 -10.79 3.72 8.34
CA GLY A 62 -10.72 4.28 9.70
C GLY A 62 -9.29 4.61 10.13
N MET A 63 -8.34 3.70 9.87
CA MET A 63 -6.91 3.93 10.12
C MET A 63 -6.36 5.10 9.30
N THR A 64 -6.65 5.14 8.00
CA THR A 64 -6.27 6.21 7.07
C THR A 64 -6.77 7.56 7.57
N PHE A 65 -8.05 7.65 7.89
CA PHE A 65 -8.67 8.88 8.41
C PHE A 65 -7.99 9.35 9.69
N PHE A 66 -7.77 8.42 10.64
CA PHE A 66 -7.10 8.73 11.89
C PHE A 66 -5.66 9.24 11.68
N ILE A 67 -4.90 8.63 10.78
CA ILE A 67 -3.52 9.06 10.48
C ILE A 67 -3.50 10.45 9.84
N PHE A 68 -4.37 10.74 8.89
CA PHE A 68 -4.47 12.08 8.32
C PHE A 68 -4.92 13.11 9.37
N LEU A 69 -5.82 12.76 10.29
CA LEU A 69 -6.15 13.64 11.41
C LEU A 69 -4.94 13.98 12.27
N GLN A 70 -4.04 13.03 12.52
CA GLN A 70 -2.79 13.31 13.22
C GLN A 70 -1.89 14.25 12.43
N TRP A 71 -1.78 14.06 11.12
CA TRP A 71 -1.04 14.97 10.23
C TRP A 71 -1.62 16.40 10.24
N PHE A 72 -2.94 16.55 10.25
CA PHE A 72 -3.60 17.87 10.33
C PHE A 72 -3.41 18.60 11.65
N LYS A 73 -3.14 17.85 12.73
CA LYS A 73 -2.87 18.40 14.06
C LYS A 73 -1.44 18.91 14.24
N GLN A 74 -0.50 18.58 13.36
CA GLN A 74 0.89 19.06 13.44
C GLN A 74 0.96 20.57 13.21
N GLU A 75 1.91 21.26 13.86
CA GLU A 75 2.11 22.71 13.71
C GLU A 75 2.51 23.05 12.27
N ASP A 76 3.59 22.41 11.81
CA ASP A 76 4.06 22.42 10.44
C ASP A 76 3.73 21.10 9.74
N GLN A 77 3.49 21.18 8.42
CA GLN A 77 3.07 20.05 7.61
C GLN A 77 3.90 19.98 6.33
N TYR A 78 4.39 18.78 6.06
CA TYR A 78 5.14 18.43 4.87
C TYR A 78 4.65 17.10 4.31
N PHE A 79 4.70 16.95 2.98
CA PHE A 79 4.39 15.68 2.32
C PHE A 79 5.42 14.58 2.59
N SER A 80 6.54 14.91 3.24
CA SER A 80 7.54 13.95 3.71
C SER A 80 7.26 13.45 5.13
N ASP A 81 6.23 13.98 5.81
CA ASP A 81 5.95 13.60 7.18
C ASP A 81 5.47 12.15 7.27
N LEU A 82 5.94 11.45 8.31
CA LEU A 82 5.56 10.06 8.57
C LEU A 82 4.03 9.85 8.58
N PRO A 83 3.22 10.66 9.30
CA PRO A 83 1.77 10.54 9.22
C PRO A 83 1.22 10.68 7.80
N PHE A 84 1.69 11.65 7.00
CA PHE A 84 1.21 11.80 5.63
C PHE A 84 1.53 10.57 4.78
N LEU A 85 2.77 10.07 4.84
CA LEU A 85 3.20 8.93 4.03
C LEU A 85 2.48 7.63 4.43
N PHE A 86 2.28 7.38 5.72
CA PHE A 86 1.47 6.24 6.19
C PHE A 86 0.00 6.39 5.83
N GLY A 87 -0.56 7.60 5.92
CA GLY A 87 -1.92 7.90 5.49
C GLY A 87 -2.10 7.61 4.00
N LEU A 88 -1.13 7.99 3.16
CA LEU A 88 -1.19 7.74 1.72
C LEU A 88 -1.03 6.24 1.37
N PHE A 89 -0.17 5.51 2.09
CA PHE A 89 -0.04 4.05 1.99
C PHE A 89 -1.40 3.35 2.24
N PHE A 90 -2.05 3.64 3.37
CA PHE A 90 -3.35 3.04 3.68
C PHE A 90 -4.49 3.54 2.78
N LEU A 91 -4.42 4.79 2.30
CA LEU A 91 -5.42 5.32 1.37
C LEU A 91 -5.40 4.60 0.02
N LEU A 92 -4.21 4.41 -0.56
CA LEU A 92 -4.08 3.68 -1.83
C LEU A 92 -4.52 2.23 -1.69
N LEU A 93 -4.21 1.60 -0.55
CA LEU A 93 -4.66 0.26 -0.22
C LEU A 93 -6.20 0.14 -0.16
N VAL A 94 -6.90 1.15 0.38
CA VAL A 94 -8.38 1.18 0.38
C VAL A 94 -8.91 1.15 -1.05
N PHE A 95 -8.36 1.99 -1.93
CA PHE A 95 -8.77 2.02 -3.34
C PHE A 95 -8.42 0.72 -4.06
N GLY A 96 -7.23 0.17 -3.83
CA GLY A 96 -6.83 -1.13 -4.36
C GLY A 96 -7.80 -2.24 -3.95
N LYS A 97 -8.21 -2.28 -2.68
CA LYS A 97 -9.16 -3.30 -2.18
C LYS A 97 -10.59 -3.12 -2.67
N ALA A 98 -11.05 -1.88 -2.84
CA ALA A 98 -12.34 -1.63 -3.46
C ALA A 98 -12.36 -2.05 -4.94
N PHE A 99 -11.21 -1.95 -5.62
CA PHE A 99 -11.01 -2.42 -6.98
C PHE A 99 -10.87 -3.94 -7.06
N ASP A 100 -10.19 -4.59 -6.10
CA ASP A 100 -10.12 -6.06 -5.96
C ASP A 100 -11.54 -6.64 -5.95
N LEU A 101 -12.41 -6.10 -5.10
CA LEU A 101 -13.79 -6.56 -4.97
C LEU A 101 -14.56 -6.48 -6.30
N LEU A 102 -14.34 -5.41 -7.08
CA LEU A 102 -14.97 -5.26 -8.39
C LEU A 102 -14.46 -6.34 -9.36
N ILE A 103 -13.14 -6.55 -9.43
CA ILE A 103 -12.53 -7.56 -10.31
C ILE A 103 -13.06 -8.94 -9.96
N ASP A 104 -13.10 -9.30 -8.68
CA ASP A 104 -13.56 -10.62 -8.22
C ASP A 104 -14.98 -10.93 -8.71
N PHE A 105 -15.86 -9.92 -8.79
CA PHE A 105 -17.21 -10.08 -9.33
C PHE A 105 -17.27 -10.22 -10.84
N ILE A 106 -16.45 -9.46 -11.58
CA ILE A 106 -16.54 -9.46 -13.04
C ILE A 106 -15.68 -10.54 -13.69
N PHE A 107 -14.79 -11.19 -12.94
CA PHE A 107 -13.76 -12.09 -13.46
C PHE A 107 -14.30 -13.21 -14.34
N TYR A 108 -15.44 -13.82 -13.96
CA TYR A 108 -16.05 -14.92 -14.71
C TYR A 108 -17.09 -14.48 -15.74
N GLN A 109 -17.54 -13.22 -15.68
CA GLN A 109 -18.68 -12.72 -16.47
C GLN A 109 -18.29 -11.82 -17.63
N VAL A 110 -17.09 -11.25 -17.59
CA VAL A 110 -16.62 -10.26 -18.56
C VAL A 110 -15.50 -10.84 -19.41
N ASP A 111 -15.37 -10.35 -20.64
CA ASP A 111 -14.31 -10.71 -21.57
C ASP A 111 -12.91 -10.64 -20.95
N GLU A 112 -12.10 -11.66 -21.21
CA GLU A 112 -10.77 -11.83 -20.62
C GLU A 112 -9.85 -10.62 -20.87
N ILE A 113 -9.97 -9.95 -22.04
CA ILE A 113 -9.15 -8.78 -22.37
C ILE A 113 -9.49 -7.61 -21.45
N VAL A 114 -10.77 -7.40 -21.16
CA VAL A 114 -11.23 -6.34 -20.26
C VAL A 114 -10.81 -6.65 -18.83
N VAL A 115 -11.01 -7.89 -18.37
CA VAL A 115 -10.59 -8.33 -17.03
C VAL A 115 -9.07 -8.20 -16.86
N MET A 116 -8.29 -8.57 -17.89
CA MET A 116 -6.84 -8.38 -17.91
C MET A 116 -6.44 -6.92 -17.76
N LEU A 117 -7.08 -6.02 -18.52
CA LEU A 117 -6.79 -4.58 -18.46
C LEU A 117 -7.06 -4.03 -17.04
N LEU A 118 -8.21 -4.36 -16.47
CA LEU A 118 -8.58 -3.95 -15.12
C LEU A 118 -7.62 -4.55 -14.08
N THR A 119 -7.24 -5.81 -14.24
CA THR A 119 -6.25 -6.49 -13.38
C THR A 119 -4.89 -5.80 -13.42
N LYS A 120 -4.40 -5.39 -14.60
CA LYS A 120 -3.16 -4.61 -14.72
C LYS A 120 -3.26 -3.26 -14.02
N ILE A 121 -4.36 -2.53 -14.21
CA ILE A 121 -4.61 -1.25 -13.52
C ILE A 121 -4.59 -1.46 -12.00
N ARG A 122 -5.27 -2.51 -11.52
CA ARG A 122 -5.28 -2.91 -10.11
C ARG A 122 -3.88 -3.13 -9.56
N PHE A 123 -3.06 -3.93 -10.25
CA PHE A 123 -1.70 -4.19 -9.79
C PHE A 123 -0.81 -2.95 -9.82
N ILE A 124 -1.02 -2.03 -10.77
CA ILE A 124 -0.33 -0.73 -10.78
C ILE A 124 -0.72 0.09 -9.54
N ILE A 125 -2.00 0.15 -9.16
CA ILE A 125 -2.44 0.82 -7.92
C ILE A 125 -1.77 0.20 -6.70
N MET A 126 -1.69 -1.14 -6.65
CA MET A 126 -1.03 -1.92 -5.60
C MET A 126 0.50 -1.94 -5.69
N ILE A 127 1.12 -1.26 -6.65
CA ILE A 127 2.56 -0.96 -6.67
C ILE A 127 2.78 0.47 -6.17
N LEU A 128 1.89 1.38 -6.56
CA LEU A 128 1.92 2.77 -6.13
C LEU A 128 1.65 2.92 -4.62
N ASP A 129 0.94 1.98 -3.99
CA ASP A 129 0.74 1.94 -2.55
C ASP A 129 2.06 1.93 -1.76
N PHE A 130 3.11 1.27 -2.28
CA PHE A 130 4.44 1.19 -1.65
C PHE A 130 5.26 2.48 -1.82
N LEU A 131 4.92 3.33 -2.78
CA LEU A 131 5.68 4.54 -3.14
C LEU A 131 5.98 5.47 -1.93
N PRO A 132 5.04 5.76 -1.02
CA PRO A 132 5.30 6.59 0.17
C PRO A 132 6.35 5.98 1.09
N MET A 133 6.30 4.66 1.28
CA MET A 133 7.22 3.95 2.15
C MET A 133 8.59 3.81 1.49
N ILE A 134 8.66 3.51 0.19
CA ILE A 134 9.91 3.50 -0.58
C ILE A 134 10.58 4.87 -0.56
N TYR A 135 9.80 5.95 -0.70
CA TYR A 135 10.32 7.33 -0.61
C TYR A 135 11.03 7.57 0.72
N LEU A 136 10.42 7.14 1.82
CA LEU A 136 11.02 7.25 3.15
C LEU A 136 12.26 6.36 3.30
N SER A 137 12.20 5.14 2.80
CA SER A 137 13.29 4.16 2.85
C SER A 137 14.54 4.66 2.15
N ILE A 138 14.41 5.12 0.90
CA ILE A 138 15.56 5.62 0.12
C ILE A 138 16.13 6.88 0.75
N GLY A 139 15.29 7.76 1.32
CA GLY A 139 15.75 8.93 2.07
C GLY A 139 16.70 8.56 3.21
N MET A 140 16.33 7.53 3.99
CA MET A 140 17.15 7.03 5.10
C MET A 140 18.39 6.26 4.64
N ILE A 141 18.29 5.47 3.55
CA ILE A 141 19.45 4.79 2.94
C ILE A 141 20.50 5.83 2.51
N LEU A 142 20.07 6.83 1.74
CA LEU A 142 20.98 7.86 1.23
C LEU A 142 21.57 8.71 2.35
N PHE A 143 20.79 9.01 3.39
CA PHE A 143 21.30 9.67 4.60
C PHE A 143 22.38 8.81 5.29
N SER A 144 22.17 7.49 5.39
CA SER A 144 23.19 6.61 5.98
C SER A 144 24.50 6.60 5.17
N PHE A 145 24.42 6.77 3.85
CA PHE A 145 25.60 6.86 2.99
C PHE A 145 26.25 8.24 3.03
N SER A 146 25.50 9.32 3.16
CA SER A 146 26.06 10.68 3.23
C SER A 146 26.90 10.91 4.49
N LEU A 147 26.65 10.14 5.55
CA LEU A 147 27.48 10.13 6.76
C LEU A 147 28.87 9.50 6.56
N LYS A 148 29.10 8.77 5.45
CA LYS A 148 30.40 8.14 5.16
C LYS A 148 31.28 9.09 4.36
N GLU A 149 32.55 9.23 4.76
CA GLU A 149 33.52 10.15 4.13
C GLU A 149 33.68 9.97 2.62
N LYS A 150 33.52 8.73 2.12
CA LYS A 150 33.59 8.39 0.70
C LYS A 150 32.50 9.06 -0.16
N PHE A 151 31.40 9.50 0.44
CA PHE A 151 30.22 10.00 -0.28
C PHE A 151 29.87 11.47 0.07
N LYS A 152 30.87 12.33 0.26
CA LYS A 152 30.64 13.77 0.52
C LYS A 152 29.74 14.48 -0.50
N SER A 153 29.67 14.00 -1.75
CA SER A 153 28.76 14.55 -2.78
C SER A 153 27.27 14.37 -2.42
N LEU A 154 26.94 13.37 -1.59
CA LEU A 154 25.61 13.14 -1.03
C LEU A 154 25.31 14.03 0.20
N SER A 155 26.14 15.03 0.51
CA SER A 155 25.80 16.03 1.55
C SER A 155 24.86 17.12 1.04
N ASN A 156 24.82 17.36 -0.28
CA ASN A 156 23.97 18.38 -0.88
C ASN A 156 22.52 17.86 -0.98
N GLU A 157 21.59 18.49 -0.25
CA GLU A 157 20.18 18.10 -0.22
C GLU A 157 19.51 18.09 -1.60
N LYS A 158 19.83 19.05 -2.48
CA LYS A 158 19.24 19.09 -3.84
C LYS A 158 19.69 17.88 -4.66
N TYR A 159 20.96 17.50 -4.54
CA TYR A 159 21.51 16.33 -5.22
C TYR A 159 20.93 15.03 -4.64
N LEU A 160 20.87 14.92 -3.31
CA LEU A 160 20.23 13.80 -2.60
C LEU A 160 18.79 13.57 -3.07
N ASN A 161 17.99 14.64 -3.14
CA ASN A 161 16.60 14.52 -3.57
C ASN A 161 16.49 14.08 -5.03
N LYS A 162 17.37 14.58 -5.91
CA LYS A 162 17.42 14.16 -7.32
C LYS A 162 17.78 12.68 -7.46
N VAL A 163 18.73 12.18 -6.68
CA VAL A 163 19.08 10.75 -6.64
C VAL A 163 17.91 9.92 -6.10
N ARG A 164 17.29 10.37 -5.00
CA ARG A 164 16.13 9.71 -4.39
C ARG A 164 15.02 9.48 -5.41
N ILE A 165 14.59 10.53 -6.10
CA ILE A 165 13.51 10.46 -7.10
C ILE A 165 13.89 9.52 -8.25
N ARG A 166 15.14 9.57 -8.73
CA ARG A 166 15.60 8.67 -9.80
C ARG A 166 15.55 7.19 -9.41
N VAL A 167 15.95 6.85 -8.19
CA VAL A 167 15.91 5.47 -7.70
C VAL A 167 14.46 5.00 -7.55
N ILE A 168 13.57 5.84 -6.98
CA ILE A 168 12.14 5.53 -6.87
C ILE A 168 11.55 5.27 -8.26
N LEU A 169 11.79 6.18 -9.21
CA LEU A 169 11.29 6.04 -10.58
C LEU A 169 11.81 4.77 -11.24
N LEU A 170 13.09 4.42 -11.04
CA LEU A 170 13.66 3.19 -11.59
C LEU A 170 12.94 1.95 -11.07
N ILE A 171 12.73 1.86 -9.74
CA ILE A 171 12.02 0.73 -9.11
C ILE A 171 10.59 0.65 -9.66
N ILE A 172 9.81 1.72 -9.54
CA ILE A 172 8.39 1.74 -9.90
C ILE A 172 8.18 1.49 -11.40
N VAL A 173 8.97 2.13 -12.27
CA VAL A 173 8.86 1.90 -13.72
C VAL A 173 9.23 0.46 -14.07
N SER A 174 10.23 -0.13 -13.42
CA SER A 174 10.58 -1.53 -13.65
C SER A 174 9.48 -2.50 -13.22
N GLU A 175 8.84 -2.27 -12.08
CA GLU A 175 7.74 -3.09 -11.58
C GLU A 175 6.48 -2.95 -12.46
N ILE A 176 6.12 -1.72 -12.85
CA ILE A 176 5.00 -1.46 -13.77
C ILE A 176 5.25 -2.08 -15.14
N ALA A 177 6.46 -1.94 -15.69
CA ALA A 177 6.81 -2.55 -16.96
C ALA A 177 6.68 -4.08 -16.90
N ALA A 178 7.16 -4.70 -15.83
CA ALA A 178 7.03 -6.15 -15.63
C ALA A 178 5.55 -6.61 -15.67
N ILE A 179 4.63 -5.87 -15.05
CA ILE A 179 3.18 -6.17 -15.09
C ILE A 179 2.61 -5.98 -16.50
N ILE A 180 2.98 -4.91 -17.21
CA ILE A 180 2.43 -4.62 -18.55
C ILE A 180 2.77 -5.71 -19.56
N PHE A 181 3.98 -6.29 -19.50
CA PHE A 181 4.43 -7.32 -20.44
C PHE A 181 3.81 -8.70 -20.23
N ILE A 182 3.13 -8.94 -19.11
CA ILE A 182 2.47 -10.22 -18.85
C ILE A 182 1.09 -10.22 -19.54
N ASN A 183 0.84 -11.26 -20.35
CA ASN A 183 -0.40 -11.39 -21.14
C ASN A 183 -1.32 -12.52 -20.65
N ASN A 184 -1.12 -13.02 -19.43
CA ASN A 184 -1.96 -14.06 -18.84
C ASN A 184 -2.29 -13.72 -17.38
N ILE A 185 -3.57 -13.77 -17.01
CA ILE A 185 -4.06 -13.29 -15.70
C ILE A 185 -3.53 -14.16 -14.56
N GLN A 186 -3.46 -15.48 -14.76
CA GLN A 186 -2.94 -16.41 -13.78
C GLN A 186 -1.43 -16.17 -13.56
N ILE A 187 -0.68 -16.02 -14.65
CA ILE A 187 0.76 -15.71 -14.57
C ILE A 187 1.01 -14.39 -13.84
N ILE A 188 0.20 -13.36 -14.11
CA ILE A 188 0.31 -12.07 -13.41
C ILE A 188 0.09 -12.24 -11.91
N SER A 189 -0.88 -13.06 -11.50
CA SER A 189 -1.23 -13.29 -10.10
C SER A 189 -0.12 -14.04 -9.35
N TYR A 190 0.56 -14.98 -10.03
CA TYR A 190 1.70 -15.71 -9.47
C TYR A 190 2.99 -14.88 -9.42
N LEU A 191 3.24 -14.05 -10.44
CA LEU A 191 4.46 -13.26 -10.53
C LEU A 191 4.38 -11.95 -9.74
N TYR A 192 3.18 -11.41 -9.50
CA TYR A 192 3.01 -10.14 -8.79
C TYR A 192 3.76 -10.10 -7.44
N PRO A 193 3.65 -11.11 -6.55
CA PRO A 193 4.44 -11.13 -5.32
C PRO A 193 5.93 -10.99 -5.56
N ILE A 194 6.48 -11.66 -6.58
CA ILE A 194 7.90 -11.59 -6.94
C ILE A 194 8.28 -10.19 -7.43
N ILE A 195 7.39 -9.57 -8.22
CA ILE A 195 7.60 -8.22 -8.76
C ILE A 195 7.70 -7.19 -7.64
N VAL A 196 6.91 -7.30 -6.57
CA VAL A 196 6.89 -6.30 -5.47
C VAL A 196 7.90 -6.59 -4.33
N ILE A 197 8.60 -7.74 -4.36
CA ILE A 197 9.63 -8.08 -3.37
C ILE A 197 10.70 -6.98 -3.20
N PRO A 198 11.27 -6.37 -4.27
CA PRO A 198 12.29 -5.33 -4.12
C PRO A 198 11.80 -4.14 -3.30
N SER A 199 10.57 -3.69 -3.56
CA SER A 199 9.90 -2.63 -2.82
C SER A 199 9.71 -3.01 -1.34
N LEU A 200 9.17 -4.19 -1.07
CA LEU A 200 8.95 -4.67 0.31
C LEU A 200 10.25 -4.88 1.09
N ILE A 201 11.29 -5.44 0.48
CA ILE A 201 12.62 -5.59 1.09
C ILE A 201 13.17 -4.22 1.49
N THR A 202 13.02 -3.22 0.62
CA THR A 202 13.48 -1.85 0.88
C THR A 202 12.79 -1.26 2.11
N ILE A 203 11.48 -1.50 2.27
CA ILE A 203 10.70 -1.07 3.44
C ILE A 203 11.09 -1.82 4.71
N VAL A 204 11.24 -3.15 4.64
CA VAL A 204 11.68 -3.98 5.78
C VAL A 204 13.07 -3.55 6.26
N TRP A 205 13.99 -3.38 5.31
CA TRP A 205 15.36 -2.94 5.59
C TRP A 205 15.37 -1.59 6.29
N LEU A 206 14.56 -0.63 5.84
CA LEU A 206 14.44 0.68 6.45
C LEU A 206 14.09 0.58 7.94
N PHE A 207 13.01 -0.13 8.28
CA PHE A 207 12.55 -0.15 9.67
C PHE A 207 13.52 -0.94 10.56
N ASN A 208 14.17 -1.98 10.03
CA ASN A 208 15.26 -2.67 10.73
C ASN A 208 16.47 -1.74 10.95
N PHE A 209 16.87 -0.98 9.93
CA PHE A 209 17.95 0.00 10.05
C PHE A 209 17.61 1.09 11.07
N ALA A 210 16.39 1.65 11.02
CA ALA A 210 15.93 2.66 11.96
C ALA A 210 15.86 2.11 13.40
N PHE A 211 15.44 0.86 13.57
CA PHE A 211 15.47 0.16 14.86
C PHE A 211 16.90 0.03 15.41
N ARG A 212 17.83 -0.52 14.62
CA ARG A 212 19.22 -0.73 15.05
C ARG A 212 19.94 0.58 15.39
N ASN A 213 19.63 1.65 14.66
CA ASN A 213 20.25 2.96 14.85
C ASN A 213 19.45 3.93 15.73
N LYS A 214 18.37 3.46 16.38
CA LYS A 214 17.51 4.27 17.27
C LYS A 214 16.98 5.56 16.60
N ARG A 215 16.60 5.46 15.32
CA ARG A 215 16.00 6.55 14.52
C ARG A 215 14.49 6.39 14.40
N LEU A 216 13.79 7.48 14.08
CA LEU A 216 12.33 7.57 14.02
C LEU A 216 11.68 7.33 15.41
N SER A 217 12.07 8.13 16.39
CA SER A 217 11.61 8.06 17.79
C SER A 217 10.08 8.14 17.96
N ASN A 218 9.40 8.79 17.01
CA ASN A 218 7.97 9.00 17.04
C ASN A 218 7.16 7.73 16.76
N VAL A 219 7.77 6.67 16.21
CA VAL A 219 7.09 5.41 15.84
C VAL A 219 7.85 4.20 16.36
N ASN A 220 7.18 3.09 16.60
CA ASN A 220 7.80 1.87 17.07
C ASN A 220 8.39 1.07 15.90
N THR A 221 9.62 1.43 15.54
CA THR A 221 10.35 0.78 14.44
C THR A 221 10.54 -0.73 14.63
N SER A 222 10.57 -1.22 15.87
CA SER A 222 10.65 -2.66 16.18
C SER A 222 9.40 -3.42 15.74
N ILE A 223 8.22 -2.85 16.01
CA ILE A 223 6.94 -3.43 15.58
C ILE A 223 6.82 -3.33 14.06
N LEU A 224 7.17 -2.17 13.49
CA LEU A 224 7.06 -1.94 12.05
C LEU A 224 7.91 -2.90 11.22
N TRP A 225 9.18 -3.12 11.56
CA TRP A 225 10.01 -4.06 10.76
C TRP A 225 9.45 -5.48 10.82
N LYS A 226 9.00 -5.96 11.98
CA LYS A 226 8.38 -7.29 12.12
C LYS A 226 7.09 -7.40 11.31
N ALA A 227 6.26 -6.37 11.35
CA ALA A 227 4.97 -6.36 10.67
C ALA A 227 5.14 -6.30 9.14
N PHE A 228 6.04 -5.46 8.63
CA PHE A 228 6.39 -5.46 7.20
C PHE A 228 7.11 -6.74 6.76
N SER A 229 7.91 -7.38 7.63
CA SER A 229 8.46 -8.71 7.35
C SER A 229 7.36 -9.77 7.27
N ALA A 230 6.39 -9.74 8.19
CA ALA A 230 5.23 -10.61 8.12
C ALA A 230 4.42 -10.37 6.83
N TYR A 231 4.27 -9.11 6.41
CA TYR A 231 3.62 -8.77 5.15
C TYR A 231 4.37 -9.34 3.94
N LEU A 232 5.70 -9.16 3.88
CA LEU A 232 6.55 -9.74 2.84
C LEU A 232 6.40 -11.28 2.79
N ILE A 233 6.42 -11.94 3.94
CA ILE A 233 6.22 -13.40 4.03
C ILE A 233 4.80 -13.77 3.56
N SER A 234 3.77 -13.03 3.96
CA SER A 234 2.38 -13.25 3.52
C SER A 234 2.27 -13.21 1.99
N GLN A 235 2.91 -12.22 1.35
CA GLN A 235 2.91 -12.10 -0.13
C GLN A 235 3.55 -13.31 -0.82
N ILE A 236 4.60 -13.90 -0.23
CA ILE A 236 5.25 -15.11 -0.78
C ILE A 236 4.40 -16.36 -0.52
N ILE A 237 3.80 -16.47 0.67
CA ILE A 237 2.98 -17.63 1.04
C ILE A 237 1.68 -17.67 0.24
N ARG A 238 1.06 -16.53 -0.06
CA ARG A 238 -0.23 -16.47 -0.77
C ARG A 238 -0.26 -17.27 -2.08
N PRO A 239 0.62 -17.06 -3.07
CA PRO A 239 0.61 -17.86 -4.31
C PRO A 239 0.92 -19.34 -4.05
N LEU A 240 1.79 -19.66 -3.09
CA LEU A 240 2.08 -21.06 -2.73
C LEU A 240 0.85 -21.75 -2.13
N ALA A 241 0.15 -21.07 -1.23
CA ALA A 241 -1.06 -21.57 -0.61
C ALA A 241 -2.20 -21.70 -1.63
N GLN A 242 -2.30 -20.78 -2.59
CA GLN A 242 -3.25 -20.86 -3.70
C GLN A 242 -3.03 -22.11 -4.57
N VAL A 243 -1.77 -22.46 -4.86
CA VAL A 243 -1.45 -23.69 -5.61
C VAL A 243 -1.80 -24.96 -4.81
N LEU A 244 -1.61 -24.94 -3.50
CA LEU A 244 -1.82 -26.12 -2.65
C LEU A 244 -3.30 -26.34 -2.25
N ILE A 245 -4.02 -25.27 -1.94
CA ILE A 245 -5.38 -25.30 -1.39
C ILE A 245 -6.43 -25.03 -2.48
N GLY A 246 -6.02 -24.41 -3.60
CA GLY A 246 -6.92 -23.91 -4.64
C GLY A 246 -7.54 -22.55 -4.31
N GLU A 247 -8.19 -21.95 -5.31
CA GLU A 247 -8.91 -20.67 -5.20
C GLU A 247 -10.30 -20.86 -4.56
N SER A 248 -10.34 -21.33 -3.31
CA SER A 248 -11.60 -21.45 -2.57
C SER A 248 -11.99 -20.14 -1.88
N PRO A 249 -13.30 -19.87 -1.69
CA PRO A 249 -13.77 -18.73 -0.90
C PRO A 249 -13.19 -18.70 0.52
N LEU A 250 -13.01 -19.88 1.14
CA LEU A 250 -12.40 -20.02 2.47
C LEU A 250 -10.94 -19.57 2.49
N PHE A 251 -10.16 -19.92 1.45
CA PHE A 251 -8.79 -19.48 1.30
C PHE A 251 -8.71 -17.95 1.18
N LEU A 252 -9.57 -17.35 0.36
CA LEU A 252 -9.64 -15.89 0.21
C LEU A 252 -9.98 -15.21 1.54
N ILE A 253 -11.01 -15.68 2.25
CA ILE A 253 -11.38 -15.18 3.58
C ILE A 253 -10.20 -15.23 4.55
N PHE A 254 -9.48 -16.36 4.60
CA PHE A 254 -8.31 -16.51 5.46
C PHE A 254 -7.19 -15.54 5.08
N ALA A 255 -6.84 -15.46 3.80
CA ALA A 255 -5.78 -14.59 3.30
C ALA A 255 -6.09 -13.10 3.56
N GLU A 256 -7.32 -12.67 3.31
CA GLU A 256 -7.75 -11.29 3.57
C GLU A 256 -7.77 -10.96 5.06
N THR A 257 -8.16 -11.91 5.92
CA THR A 257 -8.14 -11.75 7.38
C THR A 257 -6.71 -11.66 7.92
N LEU A 258 -5.81 -12.51 7.44
CA LEU A 258 -4.40 -12.50 7.83
C LEU A 258 -3.74 -11.16 7.50
N ASP A 259 -3.94 -10.65 6.28
CA ASP A 259 -3.38 -9.37 5.90
C ASP A 259 -3.98 -8.20 6.69
N LEU A 260 -5.28 -8.26 7.02
CA LEU A 260 -5.91 -7.27 7.89
C LEU A 260 -5.25 -7.24 9.27
N VAL A 261 -4.97 -8.40 9.87
CA VAL A 261 -4.23 -8.48 11.14
C VAL A 261 -2.84 -7.85 11.00
N ILE A 262 -2.11 -8.14 9.92
CA ILE A 262 -0.80 -7.52 9.66
C ILE A 262 -0.91 -6.00 9.58
N PHE A 263 -1.92 -5.47 8.89
CA PHE A 263 -2.14 -4.02 8.78
C PHE A 263 -2.52 -3.36 10.10
N ILE A 264 -3.31 -4.04 10.94
CA ILE A 264 -3.56 -3.60 12.32
C ILE A 264 -2.24 -3.50 13.09
N VAL A 265 -1.34 -4.49 12.97
CA VAL A 265 -0.04 -4.46 13.64
C VAL A 265 0.85 -3.34 13.10
N ILE A 266 0.85 -3.09 11.77
CA ILE A 266 1.56 -1.95 11.17
C ILE A 266 1.02 -0.63 11.75
N PHE A 267 -0.30 -0.46 11.81
CA PHE A 267 -0.94 0.72 12.38
C PHE A 267 -0.58 0.93 13.86
N ILE A 268 -0.59 -0.14 14.68
CA ILE A 268 -0.14 -0.09 16.07
C ILE A 268 1.33 0.31 16.16
N GLY A 269 2.18 -0.22 15.29
CA GLY A 269 3.60 0.12 15.21
C GLY A 269 3.85 1.59 14.87
N PHE A 270 3.01 2.16 14.00
CA PHE A 270 3.04 3.59 13.69
C PHE A 270 2.58 4.44 14.89
N TYR A 271 1.51 4.05 15.58
CA TYR A 271 0.94 4.83 16.68
C TYR A 271 1.78 4.79 17.97
N LYS A 272 2.34 3.61 18.30
CA LYS A 272 3.08 3.43 19.54
C LYS A 272 4.45 4.11 19.42
N LYS A 273 4.83 4.93 20.41
CA LYS A 273 6.18 5.50 20.47
C LYS A 273 7.25 4.42 20.67
N ALA A 274 8.47 4.71 20.26
CA ALA A 274 9.57 3.76 20.41
C ALA A 274 10.01 3.62 21.88
N ASN A 275 10.17 2.39 22.36
CA ASN A 275 10.55 2.11 23.75
C ASN A 275 11.96 2.63 24.11
N TYR A 276 12.85 2.82 23.13
CA TYR A 276 14.24 3.25 23.38
C TYR A 276 14.39 4.76 23.61
N VAL A 277 13.30 5.53 23.51
CA VAL A 277 13.24 6.99 23.76
C VAL A 277 12.89 7.29 25.23
N VAL A 278 12.49 6.27 26.00
CA VAL A 278 12.31 6.38 27.45
C VAL A 278 13.69 6.21 28.11
N LYS A 279 14.47 7.28 28.13
CA LYS A 279 15.61 7.50 29.03
C LYS A 279 15.72 8.98 29.32
#